data_AF-A0A484IDU9-F1
#
_entry.id   AF-A0A484IDU9-F1
#
_cell.length_a   1.000
_cell.length_b   1.000
_cell.length_c   1.000
_cell.angle_alpha   90.00
_cell.angle_beta   90.00
_cell.angle_gamma   90.00
#
_symmetry.space_group_name_H-M   'P 1'
#
loop_
_entity.id
_entity.type
_entity.pdbx_description
1 polymer ?
#
loop_
_entity_poly.entity_id
_entity_poly.type
_entity_poly.pdbx_seq_one_letter_code
_entity_poly.pdbx_strand_id
1 'polypeptide(L)'
;MNYDIVALTEALDKILRPYIEILTFAIDIAAGIVIAVSAFVALISFLRILTKSRAIQTHEKETIRLRLARGMLLALDFEVGSDILKTILLPGINELAILAVIVGIRIGLSWSLSKEIERHRISKIKMDTDADVSKNNNES
;
A
#
# COMPACT_ATOMS: atom_id res chain seq x y z
N MET A 1 -23.86 -42.27 -4.89
CA MET A 1 -22.44 -41.91 -4.70
C MET A 1 -22.16 -40.40 -4.88
N ASN A 2 -22.99 -39.64 -5.62
CA ASN A 2 -22.83 -38.18 -5.72
C ASN A 2 -23.45 -37.40 -4.53
N TYR A 3 -24.41 -37.99 -3.81
CA TYR A 3 -25.08 -37.34 -2.68
C TYR A 3 -24.20 -37.19 -1.44
N ASP A 4 -23.32 -38.16 -1.18
CA ASP A 4 -22.42 -38.13 -0.01
C ASP A 4 -21.39 -37.01 -0.12
N ILE A 5 -20.88 -36.74 -1.32
CA ILE A 5 -19.91 -35.66 -1.57
C ILE A 5 -20.57 -34.29 -1.45
N VAL A 6 -21.79 -34.13 -2.00
CA VAL A 6 -22.53 -32.85 -1.92
C VAL A 6 -22.93 -32.51 -0.48
N ALA A 7 -23.40 -33.50 0.28
CA ALA A 7 -23.74 -33.32 1.70
C ALA A 7 -22.52 -32.95 2.55
N LEU A 8 -21.35 -33.52 2.24
CA LEU A 8 -20.10 -33.19 2.91
C LEU A 8 -19.64 -31.76 2.57
N THR A 9 -19.77 -31.32 1.31
CA THR A 9 -19.43 -29.95 0.91
C THR A 9 -20.32 -28.91 1.57
N GLU A 10 -21.64 -29.15 1.66
CA GLU A 10 -22.57 -28.25 2.35
C GLU A 10 -22.28 -28.15 3.85
N ALA A 11 -21.97 -29.29 4.49
CA ALA A 11 -21.62 -29.32 5.90
C ALA A 11 -20.31 -28.57 6.16
N LEU A 12 -19.32 -28.72 5.27
CA LEU A 12 -18.05 -28.01 5.37
C LEU A 12 -18.22 -26.50 5.16
N ASP A 13 -18.96 -26.07 4.15
CA ASP A 13 -19.24 -24.65 3.87
C ASP A 13 -19.93 -23.98 5.07
N LYS A 14 -20.92 -24.64 5.65
CA LYS A 14 -21.66 -24.14 6.80
C LYS A 14 -20.78 -23.96 8.05
N ILE A 15 -19.78 -24.83 8.23
CA ILE A 15 -18.83 -24.73 9.32
C ILE A 15 -17.77 -23.68 9.01
N LEU A 16 -17.24 -23.63 7.79
CA LEU A 16 -16.07 -22.84 7.42
C LEU A 16 -16.39 -21.36 7.20
N ARG A 17 -17.57 -21.03 6.66
CA ARG A 17 -18.03 -19.65 6.40
C ARG A 17 -17.85 -18.70 7.60
N PRO A 18 -18.37 -18.98 8.81
CA PRO A 18 -18.27 -18.04 9.92
C PRO A 18 -16.82 -17.79 10.37
N TYR A 19 -15.94 -18.80 10.30
CA TYR A 19 -14.53 -18.62 10.66
C TYR A 19 -13.79 -17.74 9.66
N ILE A 20 -14.02 -17.95 8.36
CA ILE A 20 -13.37 -17.13 7.33
C ILE A 20 -13.94 -15.71 7.37
N GLU A 21 -15.24 -15.51 7.57
CA GLU A 21 -15.84 -14.18 7.72
C GLU A 21 -15.22 -13.37 8.87
N ILE A 22 -15.03 -14.01 10.03
CA ILE A 22 -14.36 -13.38 11.17
C ILE A 22 -12.90 -13.04 10.85
N LEU A 23 -12.18 -13.94 10.17
CA LEU A 23 -10.80 -13.72 9.78
C LEU A 23 -10.67 -12.56 8.78
N THR A 24 -11.50 -12.57 7.74
CA THR A 24 -11.62 -11.51 6.74
C THR A 24 -11.93 -10.17 7.40
N PHE A 25 -12.91 -10.13 8.31
CA PHE A 25 -13.25 -8.91 9.03
C PHE A 25 -12.10 -8.39 9.90
N ALA A 26 -11.38 -9.29 10.58
CA ALA A 26 -10.20 -8.93 11.35
C ALA A 26 -9.07 -8.35 10.47
N ILE A 27 -8.84 -8.95 9.29
CA ILE A 27 -7.85 -8.46 8.32
C ILE A 27 -8.27 -7.09 7.78
N ASP A 28 -9.55 -6.90 7.46
CA ASP A 28 -10.09 -5.61 6.98
C ASP A 28 -9.90 -4.50 8.03
N ILE A 29 -10.20 -4.79 9.30
CA ILE A 29 -9.96 -3.83 10.39
C ILE A 29 -8.47 -3.52 10.52
N ALA A 30 -7.60 -4.54 10.51
CA ALA A 30 -6.16 -4.34 10.63
C ALA A 30 -5.59 -3.51 9.47
N ALA A 31 -5.96 -3.85 8.23
CA ALA A 31 -5.59 -3.10 7.04
C ALA A 31 -6.12 -1.67 7.10
N GLY A 32 -7.39 -1.48 7.46
CA GLY A 32 -8.02 -0.16 7.65
C GLY A 32 -7.28 0.71 8.67
N ILE A 33 -6.87 0.14 9.81
CA ILE A 33 -6.07 0.85 10.83
C ILE A 33 -4.72 1.27 10.24
N VAL A 34 -4.00 0.38 9.57
CA VAL A 34 -2.68 0.73 9.01
C VAL A 34 -2.82 1.79 7.93
N ILE A 35 -3.81 1.70 7.04
CA ILE A 35 -4.10 2.71 6.01
C ILE A 35 -4.42 4.05 6.66
N ALA A 36 -5.29 4.07 7.68
CA ALA A 36 -5.64 5.29 8.39
C ALA A 36 -4.41 5.93 9.06
N VAL A 37 -3.57 5.14 9.73
CA VAL A 37 -2.34 5.64 10.37
C VAL A 37 -1.35 6.15 9.32
N SER A 38 -1.13 5.42 8.23
CA SER A 38 -0.23 5.84 7.15
C SER A 38 -0.73 7.13 6.48
N ALA A 39 -2.03 7.22 6.18
CA ALA A 39 -2.63 8.42 5.60
C ALA A 39 -2.53 9.61 6.57
N PHE A 40 -2.78 9.40 7.86
CA PHE A 40 -2.67 10.44 8.88
C PHE A 40 -1.24 10.97 9.03
N VAL A 41 -0.24 10.06 9.06
CA VAL A 41 1.17 10.47 9.10
C VAL A 41 1.60 11.18 7.81
N ALA A 42 1.13 10.73 6.65
CA ALA A 42 1.39 11.39 5.37
C ALA A 42 0.78 12.81 5.34
N LEU A 43 -0.45 12.95 5.83
CA LEU A 43 -1.15 14.23 5.94
C LEU A 43 -0.41 15.19 6.88
N ILE A 44 0.00 14.74 8.07
CA ILE A 44 0.80 15.55 9.01
C ILE A 44 2.13 15.98 8.38
N SER A 45 2.80 15.06 7.66
CA SER A 45 4.06 15.35 6.98
C SER A 45 3.88 16.40 5.88
N PHE A 46 2.79 16.31 5.12
CA PHE A 46 2.41 17.29 4.10
C PHE A 46 2.10 18.66 4.71
N LEU A 47 1.32 18.72 5.79
CA LEU A 47 1.04 19.98 6.51
C LEU A 47 2.32 20.61 7.11
N ARG A 48 3.23 19.80 7.65
CA ARG A 48 4.54 20.29 8.13
C ARG A 48 5.42 20.83 7.01
N ILE A 49 5.33 20.27 5.80
CA ILE A 49 6.05 20.77 4.61
C ILE A 49 5.47 22.10 4.13
N LEU A 50 4.14 22.26 4.17
CA LEU A 50 3.49 23.54 3.84
C LEU A 50 3.85 24.65 4.84
N THR A 51 4.10 24.29 6.10
CA THR A 51 4.37 25.25 7.18
C THR A 51 5.85 25.51 7.45
N LYS A 52 6.77 24.66 6.96
CA LYS A 52 8.21 24.79 7.25
C LYS A 52 9.01 25.17 6.00
N SER A 53 9.61 26.36 6.05
CA SER A 53 10.50 26.87 5.00
C SER A 53 11.76 26.01 4.81
N ARG A 54 12.24 26.00 3.56
CA ARG A 54 13.12 25.07 2.80
C ARG A 54 14.42 24.51 3.42
N ALA A 55 14.80 24.78 4.67
CA ALA A 55 16.23 24.77 5.00
C ALA A 55 16.83 23.63 5.84
N ILE A 56 16.09 22.74 6.52
CA ILE A 56 16.72 21.93 7.59
C ILE A 56 16.40 20.42 7.55
N GLN A 57 17.48 19.67 7.28
CA GLN A 57 17.86 18.29 7.67
C GLN A 57 17.22 17.10 6.93
N THR A 58 18.10 16.27 6.37
CA THR A 58 17.85 15.41 5.20
C THR A 58 17.97 13.91 5.51
N HIS A 59 18.54 13.52 6.64
CA HIS A 59 18.78 12.10 6.98
C HIS A 59 17.69 11.44 7.83
N GLU A 60 17.11 12.11 8.84
CA GLU A 60 16.03 11.50 9.64
C GLU A 60 14.71 11.33 8.88
N LYS A 61 14.46 12.19 7.87
CA LYS A 61 13.25 12.17 7.06
C LYS A 61 13.15 10.92 6.18
N GLU A 62 14.29 10.43 5.69
CA GLU A 62 14.34 9.28 4.79
C GLU A 62 13.99 7.98 5.53
N THR A 63 14.53 7.79 6.74
CA THR A 63 14.25 6.62 7.59
C THR A 63 12.78 6.51 7.96
N ILE A 64 12.14 7.64 8.32
CA ILE A 64 10.71 7.68 8.63
C ILE A 64 9.88 7.36 7.39
N ARG A 65 10.22 7.94 6.22
CA ARG A 65 9.53 7.67 4.96
C ARG A 65 9.64 6.21 4.53
N LEU A 66 10.81 5.58 4.69
CA LEU A 66 11.02 4.17 4.38
C LEU A 66 10.19 3.26 5.30
N ARG A 67 10.12 3.59 6.60
CA ARG A 67 9.34 2.82 7.58
C ARG A 67 7.84 2.91 7.29
N LEU A 68 7.36 4.07 6.86
CA LEU A 68 5.98 4.29 6.43
C LEU A 68 5.66 3.55 5.13
N ALA A 69 6.54 3.64 4.14
CA ALA A 69 6.37 2.93 2.87
C ALA A 69 6.28 1.41 3.08
N ARG A 70 7.13 0.85 3.97
CA ARG A 70 7.06 -0.57 4.35
C ARG A 70 5.77 -0.95 5.06
N GLY A 71 5.31 -0.13 6.02
CA GLY A 71 4.05 -0.37 6.73
C GLY A 71 2.84 -0.34 5.79
N MET A 72 2.81 0.63 4.87
CA MET A 72 1.75 0.76 3.87
C MET A 72 1.75 -0.41 2.87
N LEU A 73 2.93 -0.85 2.43
CA LEU A 73 3.06 -2.00 1.53
C LEU A 73 2.59 -3.32 2.19
N LEU A 74 2.94 -3.53 3.46
CA LEU A 74 2.47 -4.68 4.25
C LEU A 74 0.94 -4.71 4.38
N ALA A 75 0.31 -3.59 4.75
CA ALA A 75 -1.14 -3.52 4.83
C ALA A 75 -1.83 -3.79 3.50
N LEU A 76 -1.20 -3.34 2.40
CA LEU A 76 -1.67 -3.60 1.06
C LEU A 76 -1.69 -5.09 0.72
N ASP A 77 -0.62 -5.81 1.05
CA ASP A 77 -0.54 -7.26 0.82
C ASP A 77 -1.62 -8.01 1.61
N PHE A 78 -1.89 -7.60 2.86
CA PHE A 78 -2.98 -8.15 3.66
C PHE A 78 -4.37 -7.83 3.10
N GLU A 79 -4.59 -6.63 2.58
CA GLU A 79 -5.87 -6.21 2.01
C GLU A 79 -6.19 -6.98 0.71
N VAL A 80 -5.18 -7.31 -0.13
CA VAL A 80 -5.38 -8.26 -1.25
C VAL A 80 -5.76 -9.65 -0.74
N GLY A 81 -5.07 -10.15 0.30
CA GLY A 81 -5.33 -11.47 0.87
C GLY A 81 -6.77 -11.61 1.40
N SER A 82 -7.28 -10.58 2.09
CA SER A 82 -8.67 -10.53 2.57
C SER A 82 -9.67 -10.64 1.43
N ASP A 83 -9.44 -9.90 0.34
CA ASP A 83 -10.33 -9.91 -0.81
C ASP A 83 -10.31 -11.25 -1.57
N ILE A 84 -9.14 -11.89 -1.66
CA ILE A 84 -9.04 -13.25 -2.21
C ILE A 84 -9.85 -14.22 -1.36
N LEU A 85 -9.74 -14.17 -0.03
CA LEU A 85 -10.54 -15.01 0.87
C LEU A 85 -12.05 -14.80 0.68
N LYS A 86 -12.51 -13.56 0.48
CA LYS A 86 -13.92 -13.24 0.15
C LYS A 86 -14.35 -13.88 -1.17
N THR A 87 -13.52 -13.86 -2.21
CA THR A 87 -13.86 -14.48 -3.51
C THR A 87 -13.93 -16.01 -3.46
N ILE A 88 -13.20 -16.66 -2.54
CA ILE A 88 -13.30 -18.11 -2.34
C ILE A 88 -14.66 -18.49 -1.72
N LEU A 89 -15.23 -17.62 -0.87
CA LEU A 89 -16.53 -17.83 -0.22
C LEU A 89 -17.74 -17.52 -1.11
N LEU A 90 -17.58 -16.54 -2.01
CA LEU A 90 -18.58 -16.10 -2.98
C LEU A 90 -17.95 -16.14 -4.38
N PRO A 91 -17.87 -17.34 -5.00
CA PRO A 91 -17.30 -17.49 -6.33
C PRO A 91 -18.31 -16.97 -7.37
N GLY A 92 -18.39 -15.65 -7.53
CA GLY A 92 -19.20 -14.99 -8.53
C GLY A 92 -18.39 -14.03 -9.40
N ILE A 93 -18.78 -13.92 -10.66
CA ILE A 93 -18.08 -13.10 -11.66
C ILE A 93 -18.16 -11.61 -11.31
N ASN A 94 -19.24 -11.19 -10.63
CA ASN A 94 -19.42 -9.79 -10.19
C ASN A 94 -18.46 -9.43 -9.06
N GLU A 95 -18.27 -10.33 -8.10
CA GLU A 95 -17.37 -10.19 -6.96
C GLU A 95 -15.91 -10.12 -7.43
N LEU A 96 -15.54 -10.98 -8.39
CA LEU A 96 -14.24 -10.93 -9.07
C LEU A 96 -14.03 -9.62 -9.84
N ALA A 97 -15.07 -9.06 -10.48
CA ALA A 97 -14.97 -7.80 -11.21
C ALA A 97 -14.76 -6.60 -10.27
N ILE A 98 -15.47 -6.56 -9.12
CA ILE A 98 -15.27 -5.53 -8.10
C ILE A 98 -13.85 -5.60 -7.55
N LEU A 99 -13.34 -6.81 -7.27
CA LEU A 99 -11.96 -7.02 -6.85
C LEU A 99 -10.95 -6.50 -7.88
N ALA A 100 -11.14 -6.82 -9.16
CA ALA A 100 -10.26 -6.34 -10.22
C ALA A 100 -10.22 -4.80 -10.31
N VAL A 101 -11.36 -4.13 -10.09
CA VAL A 101 -11.43 -2.66 -10.04
C VAL A 101 -10.65 -2.11 -8.83
N ILE A 102 -10.83 -2.68 -7.63
CA ILE A 102 -10.13 -2.27 -6.41
C ILE A 102 -8.60 -2.42 -6.60
N VAL A 103 -8.15 -3.58 -7.10
CA VAL A 103 -6.74 -3.84 -7.40
C VAL A 103 -6.21 -2.88 -8.46
N GLY A 104 -7.00 -2.57 -9.49
CA GLY A 104 -6.64 -1.59 -10.53
C GLY A 104 -6.43 -0.18 -9.97
N ILE A 105 -7.35 0.30 -9.13
CA ILE A 105 -7.23 1.60 -8.44
C ILE A 105 -5.96 1.64 -7.60
N ARG A 106 -5.70 0.58 -6.83
CA ARG A 106 -4.52 0.44 -6.00
C ARG A 106 -3.23 0.51 -6.81
N ILE A 107 -3.14 -0.21 -7.93
CA ILE A 107 -1.99 -0.16 -8.83
C ILE A 107 -1.80 1.26 -9.36
N GLY A 108 -2.88 1.93 -9.81
CA GLY A 108 -2.83 3.30 -10.32
C GLY A 108 -2.32 4.31 -9.29
N LEU A 109 -2.83 4.26 -8.06
CA LEU A 109 -2.41 5.14 -6.97
C LEU A 109 -0.95 4.89 -6.56
N SER A 110 -0.58 3.63 -6.35
CA SER A 110 0.78 3.23 -5.99
C SER A 110 1.80 3.63 -7.06
N TRP A 111 1.44 3.46 -8.34
CA TRP A 111 2.27 3.87 -9.47
C TRP A 111 2.43 5.39 -9.56
N SER A 112 1.35 6.16 -9.37
CA SER A 112 1.41 7.63 -9.37
C SER A 112 2.34 8.16 -8.29
N LEU A 113 2.22 7.62 -7.07
CA LEU A 113 3.05 8.02 -5.93
C LEU A 113 4.53 7.62 -6.15
N SER A 114 4.79 6.40 -6.62
CA SER A 114 6.14 5.94 -6.93
C SER A 114 6.82 6.81 -8.00
N LYS A 115 6.06 7.23 -9.02
CA LYS A 115 6.53 8.11 -10.09
C LYS A 115 6.89 9.51 -9.59
N GLU A 116 6.16 10.01 -8.60
CA GLU A 116 6.46 11.31 -7.98
C GLU A 116 7.72 11.25 -7.10
N ILE A 117 7.91 10.15 -6.36
CA ILE A 117 9.13 9.94 -5.55
C ILE A 117 10.36 9.89 -6.45
N GLU A 118 10.32 9.16 -7.57
CA GLU A 118 11.48 9.04 -8.47
C GLU A 118 11.86 10.38 -9.10
N ARG A 119 10.87 11.20 -9.48
CA ARG A 119 11.12 12.56 -10.01
C ARG A 119 11.91 13.43 -9.05
N HIS A 120 11.59 13.39 -7.76
CA HIS A 120 12.30 14.16 -6.73
C HIS A 120 13.72 13.61 -6.47
N ARG A 121 13.94 12.31 -6.67
CA ARG A 121 15.27 11.69 -6.52
C ARG A 121 16.20 12.10 -7.66
N ILE A 122 15.71 12.04 -8.90
CA ILE A 122 16.48 12.40 -10.09
C ILE A 122 16.81 13.90 -10.10
N SER A 123 15.89 14.78 -9.69
CA SER A 123 16.18 16.22 -9.61
C SER A 123 17.29 16.53 -8.61
N LYS A 124 17.37 15.78 -7.51
CA LYS A 124 18.39 15.99 -6.48
C LYS A 124 19.78 15.54 -6.94
N ILE A 125 19.88 14.37 -7.59
CA ILE A 125 21.14 13.88 -8.18
C ILE A 125 21.70 14.87 -9.21
N LYS A 126 20.83 15.44 -10.05
CA LYS A 126 21.25 16.40 -11.08
C LYS A 126 21.82 17.70 -10.48
N MET A 127 21.27 18.17 -9.35
CA MET A 127 21.79 19.35 -8.64
C MET A 127 23.13 19.09 -7.96
N ASP A 128 23.33 17.89 -7.41
CA ASP A 128 24.60 17.52 -6.76
C ASP A 128 25.73 17.33 -7.79
N THR A 129 25.42 16.77 -8.98
CA THR A 129 26.38 16.65 -10.09
C THR A 129 26.77 17.99 -10.69
N ASP A 130 25.82 18.90 -10.93
CA ASP A 130 26.11 20.22 -11.50
C ASP A 130 26.91 21.10 -10.52
N ALA A 131 26.69 20.95 -9.21
CA ALA A 131 27.43 21.66 -8.17
C ALA A 131 28.90 21.20 -8.06
N ASP A 132 29.18 19.93 -8.30
CA ASP A 132 30.54 19.36 -8.26
C ASP A 132 31.36 19.77 -9.51
N VAL A 133 30.74 19.69 -10.70
CA VAL A 133 31.35 20.14 -11.96
C VAL A 133 31.69 21.64 -11.92
N SER A 134 30.80 22.45 -11.35
CA SER A 134 31.01 23.89 -11.23
C SER A 134 31.99 24.31 -10.13
N LYS A 135 32.48 23.37 -9.31
CA LYS A 135 33.53 23.57 -8.28
C LYS A 135 34.93 23.13 -8.76
N ASN A 136 34.97 22.23 -9.72
CA ASN A 136 36.22 21.74 -10.33
C ASN A 136 36.77 22.73 -11.38
N ASN A 137 35.88 23.38 -12.14
CA ASN A 137 36.25 24.25 -13.26
C ASN A 137 36.80 25.64 -12.87
N ASN A 138 36.77 25.97 -11.58
CA ASN A 138 37.15 27.25 -10.99
C ASN A 138 38.35 27.12 -10.03
N GLU A 139 38.84 25.89 -9.81
CA GLU A 139 40.11 25.61 -9.13
C GLU A 139 41.25 25.26 -10.11
N SER A 140 40.98 25.28 -11.43
CA SER A 140 41.96 25.09 -12.53
C SER A 140 42.32 26.42 -13.19
#